data_AF-A0A2S6QB37-F1
#
_entry.id   AF-A0A2S6QB37-F1
#
_cell.length_a   1.000
_cell.length_b   1.000
_cell.length_c   1.000
_cell.angle_alpha   90.00
_cell.angle_beta   90.00
_cell.angle_gamma   90.00
#
_symmetry.space_group_name_H-M   'P 1'
#
loop_
_entity.id
_entity.type
_entity.pdbx_description
1 polymer ?
#
loop_
_entity_poly.entity_id
_entity_poly.type
_entity_poly.pdbx_seq_one_letter_code
_entity_poly.pdbx_strand_id
1 'polypeptide(L)'
;MTNTVLVIASHPDDEVLGVGGTIARHVAAGDTVHSLIVAEGATSRPGIDDMAETKALCAAATAAAGVLSAEPPRLLGLPDNRLDTLALLDIVQPIEAVIAELKPQTVYTHFAGDMNRDHAITAEAVEIACRPLPGQSVSALYAFETVSSTEWGIGNMGFMPQVFIEIVGELDLKIKALRCYDSEMRPFPHARSYEAVKALARLRGAQSGVGAAEAFMVRRELRR
;
A
#
# COMPACT_ATOMS: atom_id res chain seq x y z
N MET A 1 1.97 -13.21 -20.42
CA MET A 1 2.98 -13.53 -19.39
C MET A 1 2.41 -13.00 -18.10
N THR A 2 2.43 -13.78 -17.03
CA THR A 2 1.97 -13.36 -15.70
C THR A 2 3.00 -12.42 -15.09
N ASN A 3 2.60 -11.21 -14.69
CA ASN A 3 3.53 -10.31 -14.01
C ASN A 3 3.55 -10.60 -12.51
N THR A 4 4.68 -10.34 -11.88
CA THR A 4 4.79 -10.27 -10.43
C THR A 4 4.65 -8.80 -10.01
N VAL A 5 3.69 -8.55 -9.12
CA VAL A 5 3.39 -7.23 -8.55
C VAL A 5 3.72 -7.25 -7.07
N LEU A 6 4.38 -6.19 -6.59
CA LEU A 6 4.70 -6.03 -5.17
C LEU A 6 4.11 -4.71 -4.65
N VAL A 7 3.22 -4.80 -3.67
CA VAL A 7 2.74 -3.65 -2.90
C VAL A 7 3.59 -3.55 -1.64
N ILE A 8 4.23 -2.40 -1.42
CA ILE A 8 5.05 -2.15 -0.23
C ILE A 8 4.36 -1.05 0.58
N ALA A 9 3.93 -1.39 1.78
CA ALA A 9 3.15 -0.51 2.64
C ALA A 9 3.79 -0.41 4.03
N SER A 10 3.57 0.71 4.70
CA SER A 10 4.14 0.96 6.02
C SER A 10 3.47 0.10 7.07
N HIS A 11 2.15 0.15 7.18
CA HIS A 11 1.39 -0.55 8.23
C HIS A 11 0.47 -1.61 7.63
N PRO A 12 0.07 -2.63 8.41
CA PRO A 12 -1.02 -3.51 8.01
C PRO A 12 -2.28 -2.68 7.77
N ASP A 13 -2.96 -2.89 6.65
CA ASP A 13 -4.14 -2.20 6.13
C ASP A 13 -3.87 -1.18 5.00
N ASP A 14 -2.70 -0.52 5.02
CA ASP A 14 -2.32 0.50 4.05
C ASP A 14 -2.29 -0.07 2.63
N GLU A 15 -1.87 -1.33 2.47
CA GLU A 15 -1.81 -2.03 1.18
C GLU A 15 -3.19 -2.19 0.55
N VAL A 16 -4.23 -2.35 1.38
CA VAL A 16 -5.62 -2.47 0.91
C VAL A 16 -6.26 -1.08 0.79
N LEU A 17 -5.99 -0.16 1.72
CA LEU A 17 -6.51 1.21 1.66
C LEU A 17 -6.09 1.91 0.37
N GLY A 18 -4.80 1.84 0.03
CA GLY A 18 -4.25 2.47 -1.17
C GLY A 18 -4.52 1.68 -2.46
N VAL A 19 -4.37 0.35 -2.42
CA VAL A 19 -4.20 -0.47 -3.64
C VAL A 19 -5.16 -1.66 -3.71
N GLY A 20 -6.07 -1.85 -2.75
CA GLY A 20 -6.88 -3.07 -2.63
C GLY A 20 -7.71 -3.43 -3.87
N GLY A 21 -8.27 -2.45 -4.58
CA GLY A 21 -9.02 -2.71 -5.82
C GLY A 21 -8.08 -3.07 -6.97
N THR A 22 -6.93 -2.42 -7.05
CA THR A 22 -5.89 -2.66 -8.04
C THR A 22 -5.22 -4.02 -7.83
N ILE A 23 -5.02 -4.46 -6.59
CA ILE A 23 -4.57 -5.83 -6.25
C ILE A 23 -5.55 -6.84 -6.85
N ALA A 24 -6.85 -6.69 -6.55
CA ALA A 24 -7.89 -7.57 -7.09
C ALA A 24 -7.91 -7.57 -8.63
N ARG A 25 -7.70 -6.40 -9.26
CA ARG A 25 -7.65 -6.29 -10.72
C ARG A 25 -6.42 -7.00 -11.32
N HIS A 26 -5.25 -6.88 -10.70
CA HIS A 26 -4.05 -7.62 -11.09
C HIS A 26 -4.27 -9.13 -11.00
N VAL A 27 -4.82 -9.60 -9.88
CA VAL A 27 -5.15 -11.02 -9.69
C VAL A 27 -6.15 -11.50 -10.75
N ALA A 28 -7.20 -10.73 -11.04
CA ALA A 28 -8.16 -11.05 -12.09
C ALA A 28 -7.54 -11.10 -13.50
N ALA A 29 -6.45 -10.36 -13.73
CA ALA A 29 -5.66 -10.40 -14.96
C ALA A 29 -4.66 -11.57 -15.01
N GLY A 30 -4.54 -12.36 -13.93
CA GLY A 30 -3.62 -13.50 -13.82
C GLY A 30 -2.23 -13.14 -13.31
N ASP A 31 -2.02 -11.92 -12.80
CA ASP A 31 -0.77 -11.53 -12.15
C ASP A 31 -0.66 -12.13 -10.75
N THR A 32 0.58 -12.40 -10.31
CA THR A 32 0.87 -12.81 -8.93
C THR A 32 1.16 -11.56 -8.11
N VAL A 33 0.38 -11.31 -7.06
CA VAL A 33 0.48 -10.11 -6.24
C VAL A 33 0.97 -10.46 -4.84
N HIS A 34 2.05 -9.80 -4.41
CA HIS A 34 2.61 -9.88 -3.07
C HIS A 34 2.43 -8.54 -2.34
N SER A 35 2.30 -8.61 -1.02
CA SER A 35 2.40 -7.43 -0.15
C SER A 35 3.60 -7.58 0.80
N LEU A 36 4.34 -6.48 0.99
CA LEU A 36 5.38 -6.34 1.99
C LEU A 36 4.98 -5.20 2.94
N ILE A 37 4.73 -5.54 4.19
CA ILE A 37 4.38 -4.59 5.25
C ILE A 37 5.63 -4.34 6.10
N VAL A 38 6.01 -3.08 6.23
CA VAL A 38 7.30 -2.67 6.82
C VAL A 38 7.25 -2.66 8.34
N ALA A 39 6.26 -2.01 8.94
CA ALA A 39 6.10 -1.87 10.39
C ALA A 39 5.01 -2.79 10.94
N GLU A 40 5.07 -3.10 12.24
CA GLU A 40 4.14 -4.05 12.88
C GLU A 40 2.75 -3.47 13.25
N GLY A 41 2.60 -2.14 13.28
CA GLY A 41 1.31 -1.46 13.49
C GLY A 41 0.83 -1.32 14.95
N ALA A 42 1.55 -1.87 15.93
CA ALA A 42 1.10 -1.96 17.33
C ALA A 42 1.92 -1.14 18.35
N THR A 43 3.25 -1.08 18.23
CA THR A 43 4.19 -0.58 19.27
C THR A 43 3.97 0.86 19.72
N SER A 44 3.21 1.66 18.96
CA SER A 44 2.95 3.07 19.26
C SER A 44 1.70 3.29 20.11
N ARG A 45 0.87 2.27 20.33
CA ARG A 45 -0.45 2.40 20.96
C ARG A 45 -0.36 2.27 22.49
N PRO A 46 -0.61 3.35 23.25
CA PRO A 46 -0.45 3.31 24.70
C PRO A 46 -1.48 2.41 25.38
N GLY A 47 -1.01 1.48 26.22
CA GLY A 47 -1.86 0.66 27.09
C GLY A 47 -2.39 -0.63 26.47
N ILE A 48 -1.82 -1.06 25.33
CA ILE A 48 -2.16 -2.34 24.68
C ILE A 48 -1.01 -3.33 24.85
N ASP A 49 -1.33 -4.64 24.83
CA ASP A 49 -0.33 -5.69 24.69
C ASP A 49 0.11 -5.75 23.21
N ASP A 50 1.23 -5.09 22.92
CA ASP A 50 1.81 -4.97 21.58
C ASP A 50 1.87 -6.32 20.85
N MET A 51 2.19 -7.42 21.57
CA MET A 51 2.33 -8.73 20.94
C MET A 51 0.99 -9.33 20.49
N ALA A 52 -0.07 -9.15 21.29
CA ALA A 52 -1.40 -9.64 20.96
C ALA A 52 -1.98 -8.87 19.77
N GLU A 53 -1.76 -7.55 19.73
CA GLU A 53 -2.24 -6.69 18.66
C GLU A 53 -1.46 -6.91 17.35
N THR A 54 -0.13 -6.97 17.40
CA THR A 54 0.69 -7.35 16.22
C THR A 54 0.19 -8.67 15.64
N LYS A 55 -0.07 -9.68 16.48
CA LYS A 55 -0.59 -10.98 16.00
C LYS A 55 -1.96 -10.86 15.35
N ALA A 56 -2.85 -10.03 15.89
CA ALA A 56 -4.18 -9.79 15.31
C ALA A 56 -4.08 -9.09 13.96
N LEU A 57 -3.22 -8.07 13.83
CA LEU A 57 -2.97 -7.36 12.58
C LEU A 57 -2.34 -8.28 11.52
N CYS A 58 -1.39 -9.13 11.89
CA CYS A 58 -0.83 -10.15 10.99
C CYS A 58 -1.90 -11.12 10.46
N ALA A 59 -2.83 -11.54 11.34
CA ALA A 59 -3.94 -12.41 10.95
C ALA A 59 -4.94 -11.68 10.03
N ALA A 60 -5.24 -10.41 10.32
CA ALA A 60 -6.07 -9.56 9.47
C ALA A 60 -5.46 -9.38 8.07
N ALA A 61 -4.15 -9.12 8.00
CA ALA A 61 -3.42 -8.99 6.74
C ALA A 61 -3.45 -10.27 5.91
N THR A 62 -3.22 -11.41 6.55
CA THR A 62 -3.31 -12.71 5.89
C THR A 62 -4.72 -12.99 5.37
N ALA A 63 -5.75 -12.67 6.17
CA ALA A 63 -7.14 -12.83 5.76
C ALA A 63 -7.52 -11.90 4.61
N ALA A 64 -7.08 -10.64 4.64
CA ALA A 64 -7.30 -9.66 3.58
C ALA A 64 -6.67 -10.10 2.26
N ALA A 65 -5.42 -10.58 2.28
CA ALA A 65 -4.76 -11.15 1.11
C ALA A 65 -5.54 -12.35 0.56
N GLY A 66 -6.04 -13.23 1.42
CA GLY A 66 -6.91 -14.35 1.03
C GLY A 66 -8.21 -13.91 0.38
N VAL A 67 -8.85 -12.83 0.87
CA VAL A 67 -10.05 -12.25 0.23
C VAL A 67 -9.73 -11.74 -1.17
N LEU A 68 -8.57 -11.10 -1.35
CA LEU A 68 -8.11 -10.58 -2.64
C LEU A 68 -7.51 -11.66 -3.56
N SER A 69 -7.39 -12.90 -3.09
CA SER A 69 -6.67 -13.99 -3.78
C SER A 69 -5.22 -13.61 -4.15
N ALA A 70 -4.60 -12.79 -3.31
CA ALA A 70 -3.19 -12.43 -3.37
C ALA A 70 -2.35 -13.40 -2.51
N GLU A 71 -1.03 -13.37 -2.69
CA GLU A 71 -0.11 -14.16 -1.87
C GLU A 71 -0.10 -13.66 -0.42
N PRO A 72 0.14 -14.53 0.58
CA PRO A 72 0.25 -14.11 1.97
C PRO A 72 1.26 -12.96 2.16
N PRO A 73 0.94 -11.95 2.97
CA PRO A 73 1.81 -10.79 3.14
C PRO A 73 3.09 -11.17 3.88
N ARG A 74 4.18 -10.49 3.53
CA ARG A 74 5.46 -10.55 4.26
C ARG A 74 5.51 -9.37 5.22
N LEU A 75 5.97 -9.62 6.44
CA LEU A 75 6.05 -8.61 7.50
C LEU A 75 7.52 -8.47 7.91
N LEU A 76 8.05 -7.24 7.89
CA LEU A 76 9.41 -6.98 8.36
C LEU A 76 9.49 -6.78 9.88
N GLY A 77 8.37 -6.41 10.52
CA GLY A 77 8.30 -6.24 11.97
C GLY A 77 9.12 -5.05 12.49
N LEU A 78 9.29 -4.00 11.67
CA LEU A 78 9.96 -2.78 12.11
C LEU A 78 9.05 -1.98 13.08
N PRO A 79 9.62 -1.11 13.93
CA PRO A 79 8.87 -0.42 14.97
C PRO A 79 7.87 0.59 14.37
N ASP A 80 6.62 0.48 14.82
CA ASP A 80 5.49 1.30 14.36
C ASP A 80 5.59 2.77 14.79
N ASN A 81 5.29 3.69 13.86
CA ASN A 81 5.41 5.14 14.01
C ASN A 81 6.81 5.61 14.47
N ARG A 82 7.84 4.81 14.15
CA ARG A 82 9.22 4.99 14.64
C ARG A 82 10.26 4.61 13.60
N LEU A 83 9.90 4.52 12.32
CA LEU A 83 10.89 4.25 11.27
C LEU A 83 11.96 5.35 11.18
N ASP A 84 11.66 6.57 11.66
CA ASP A 84 12.59 7.69 11.77
C ASP A 84 13.69 7.49 12.81
N THR A 85 13.55 6.49 13.68
CA THR A 85 14.57 6.12 14.67
C THR A 85 15.60 5.14 14.12
N LEU A 86 15.35 4.56 12.94
CA LEU A 86 16.25 3.62 12.27
C LEU A 86 17.16 4.34 11.28
N ALA A 87 18.35 3.77 11.03
CA ALA A 87 19.10 4.19 9.86
C ALA A 87 18.32 3.74 8.60
N LEU A 88 18.15 4.64 7.62
CA LEU A 88 17.39 4.34 6.40
C LEU A 88 17.87 3.06 5.69
N LEU A 89 19.18 2.77 5.77
CA LEU A 89 19.75 1.55 5.19
C LEU A 89 19.16 0.26 5.80
N ASP A 90 18.83 0.28 7.09
CA ASP A 90 18.23 -0.87 7.80
C ASP A 90 16.78 -1.14 7.35
N ILE A 91 16.15 -0.17 6.68
CA ILE A 91 14.84 -0.30 6.05
C ILE A 91 15.00 -0.71 4.57
N VAL A 92 15.98 -0.13 3.87
CA VAL A 92 16.25 -0.39 2.45
C VAL A 92 16.69 -1.84 2.21
N GLN A 93 17.64 -2.37 3.00
CA GLN A 93 18.22 -3.69 2.74
C GLN A 93 17.21 -4.84 2.78
N PRO A 94 16.28 -4.92 3.75
CA PRO A 94 15.22 -5.92 3.72
C PRO A 94 14.30 -5.79 2.50
N ILE A 95 13.98 -4.56 2.07
CA ILE A 95 13.18 -4.32 0.86
C ILE A 95 13.93 -4.80 -0.40
N GLU A 96 15.23 -4.48 -0.52
CA GLU A 96 16.08 -4.95 -1.62
C GLU A 96 16.13 -6.49 -1.68
N ALA A 97 16.21 -7.16 -0.53
CA ALA A 97 16.20 -8.62 -0.47
C ALA A 97 14.90 -9.22 -1.03
N VAL A 98 13.75 -8.64 -0.68
CA VAL A 98 12.44 -9.09 -1.20
C VAL A 98 12.32 -8.81 -2.71
N ILE A 99 12.77 -7.65 -3.18
CA ILE A 99 12.77 -7.32 -4.61
C ILE A 99 13.68 -8.27 -5.39
N ALA A 100 14.85 -8.60 -4.86
CA ALA A 100 15.80 -9.52 -5.50
C ALA A 100 15.25 -10.95 -5.60
N GLU A 101 14.50 -11.39 -4.59
CA GLU A 101 13.84 -12.70 -4.56
C GLU A 101 12.65 -12.76 -5.54
N LEU A 102 11.71 -11.83 -5.42
CA LEU A 102 10.45 -11.85 -6.17
C LEU A 102 10.59 -11.35 -7.61
N LYS A 103 11.59 -10.52 -7.88
CA LYS A 103 11.82 -9.84 -9.17
C LYS A 103 10.54 -9.20 -9.75
N PRO A 104 9.83 -8.33 -8.99
CA PRO A 104 8.58 -7.75 -9.43
C PRO A 104 8.79 -6.81 -10.63
N GLN A 105 7.85 -6.80 -11.58
CA GLN A 105 7.85 -5.85 -12.69
C GLN A 105 7.21 -4.52 -12.27
N THR A 106 6.19 -4.59 -11.41
CA THR A 106 5.45 -3.43 -10.89
C THR A 106 5.55 -3.35 -9.37
N VAL A 107 5.87 -2.17 -8.86
CA VAL A 107 5.88 -1.87 -7.43
C VAL A 107 4.92 -0.71 -7.13
N TYR A 108 4.11 -0.87 -6.09
CA TYR A 108 3.29 0.20 -5.52
C TYR A 108 3.83 0.55 -4.13
N THR A 109 3.97 1.82 -3.80
CA THR A 109 4.36 2.30 -2.46
C THR A 109 3.63 3.58 -2.09
N HIS A 110 3.83 4.10 -0.89
CA HIS A 110 3.20 5.34 -0.45
C HIS A 110 3.64 6.56 -1.27
N PHE A 111 2.81 7.59 -1.27
CA PHE A 111 3.20 8.95 -1.65
C PHE A 111 4.23 9.52 -0.67
N ALA A 112 5.40 9.96 -1.17
CA ALA A 112 6.49 10.46 -0.33
C ALA A 112 6.18 11.78 0.42
N GLY A 113 5.16 12.53 -0.01
CA GLY A 113 4.72 13.76 0.65
C GLY A 113 3.60 13.56 1.66
N ASP A 114 3.33 12.33 2.07
CA ASP A 114 2.29 11.98 3.02
C ASP A 114 2.57 12.56 4.42
N MET A 115 1.50 12.87 5.18
CA MET A 115 1.62 13.41 6.54
C MET A 115 2.19 12.39 7.53
N ASN A 116 1.92 11.10 7.32
CA ASN A 116 2.49 10.05 8.15
C ASN A 116 3.99 9.88 7.82
N ARG A 117 4.82 10.00 8.85
CA ARG A 117 6.28 9.96 8.70
C ARG A 117 6.78 8.60 8.23
N ASP A 118 6.15 7.51 8.66
CA ASP A 118 6.52 6.15 8.24
C ASP A 118 6.18 5.92 6.77
N HIS A 119 5.07 6.50 6.26
CA HIS A 119 4.72 6.47 4.83
C HIS A 119 5.81 7.15 4.00
N ALA A 120 6.24 8.34 4.41
CA ALA A 120 7.29 9.11 3.72
C ALA A 120 8.63 8.35 3.71
N ILE A 121 9.03 7.77 4.85
CA ILE A 121 10.28 6.99 4.97
C ILE A 121 10.20 5.70 4.15
N THR A 122 9.06 5.01 4.17
CA THR A 122 8.84 3.80 3.37
C THR A 122 8.91 4.12 1.88
N ALA A 123 8.30 5.22 1.44
CA ALA A 123 8.39 5.68 0.05
C ALA A 123 9.85 5.96 -0.36
N GLU A 124 10.61 6.67 0.48
CA GLU A 124 12.04 6.95 0.25
C GLU A 124 12.86 5.65 0.16
N ALA A 125 12.66 4.72 1.10
CA ALA A 125 13.36 3.44 1.11
C ALA A 125 13.06 2.61 -0.14
N VAL A 126 11.80 2.56 -0.57
CA VAL A 126 11.38 1.87 -1.80
C VAL A 126 11.99 2.51 -3.04
N GLU A 127 12.00 3.84 -3.15
CA GLU A 127 12.62 4.52 -4.29
C GLU A 127 14.13 4.19 -4.40
N ILE A 128 14.84 4.09 -3.29
CA ILE A 128 16.26 3.70 -3.23
C ILE A 128 16.44 2.22 -3.61
N ALA A 129 15.62 1.32 -3.04
CA ALA A 129 15.68 -0.12 -3.32
C ALA A 129 15.32 -0.44 -4.78
N CYS A 130 14.43 0.35 -5.37
CA CYS A 130 14.03 0.24 -6.76
C CYS A 130 14.94 1.04 -7.71
N ARG A 131 16.17 1.46 -7.36
CA ARG A 131 17.04 2.20 -8.31
C ARG A 131 17.17 1.46 -9.66
N PRO A 132 17.17 2.18 -10.80
CA PRO A 132 17.13 1.58 -12.14
C PRO A 132 18.53 1.14 -12.59
N LEU A 133 19.17 0.27 -11.81
CA LEU A 133 20.47 -0.31 -12.12
C LEU A 133 20.33 -1.38 -13.23
N PRO A 134 21.41 -1.68 -13.99
CA PRO A 134 21.40 -2.79 -14.94
C PRO A 134 20.97 -4.10 -14.25
N GLY A 135 20.04 -4.83 -14.87
CA GLY A 135 19.48 -6.06 -14.31
C GLY A 135 18.31 -5.85 -13.33
N GLN A 136 17.93 -4.61 -13.02
CA GLN A 136 16.73 -4.31 -12.23
C GLN A 136 15.46 -4.83 -12.94
N SER A 137 14.62 -5.52 -12.17
CA SER A 137 13.35 -6.12 -12.62
C SER A 137 12.20 -5.10 -12.64
N VAL A 138 12.21 -4.14 -11.72
CA VAL A 138 11.15 -3.13 -11.57
C VAL A 138 11.17 -2.14 -12.74
N SER A 139 10.22 -2.29 -13.65
CA SER A 139 10.00 -1.37 -14.78
C SER A 139 8.94 -0.33 -14.48
N ALA A 140 8.01 -0.59 -13.57
CA ALA A 140 6.96 0.34 -13.15
C ALA A 140 6.98 0.54 -11.63
N LEU A 141 7.06 1.79 -11.19
CA LEU A 141 6.99 2.22 -9.79
C LEU A 141 5.93 3.31 -9.65
N TYR A 142 4.91 3.02 -8.86
CA TYR A 142 3.76 3.89 -8.63
C TYR A 142 3.64 4.23 -7.14
N ALA A 143 3.16 5.43 -6.86
CA ALA A 143 2.87 5.88 -5.50
C ALA A 143 1.35 6.05 -5.29
N PHE A 144 0.81 5.52 -4.20
CA PHE A 144 -0.62 5.60 -3.86
C PHE A 144 -0.88 6.65 -2.76
N GLU A 145 -2.12 7.14 -2.72
CA GLU A 145 -2.64 7.93 -1.59
C GLU A 145 -3.25 7.01 -0.53
N THR A 146 -3.14 7.41 0.72
CA THR A 146 -3.70 6.70 1.87
C THR A 146 -4.70 7.62 2.57
N VAL A 147 -5.94 7.15 2.75
CA VAL A 147 -6.97 7.90 3.50
C VAL A 147 -6.54 8.09 4.95
N SER A 148 -7.03 9.16 5.58
CA SER A 148 -6.61 9.68 6.90
C SER A 148 -5.13 10.00 7.02
N SER A 149 -4.49 10.36 5.90
CA SER A 149 -3.09 10.71 5.93
C SER A 149 -2.72 11.65 4.79
N THR A 150 -2.83 11.18 3.55
CA THR A 150 -2.44 11.96 2.36
C THR A 150 -3.26 13.26 2.25
N GLU A 151 -4.56 13.21 2.52
CA GLU A 151 -5.46 14.36 2.41
C GLU A 151 -5.30 15.38 3.55
N TRP A 152 -4.66 15.00 4.65
CA TRP A 152 -4.33 15.88 5.78
C TRP A 152 -2.94 16.51 5.66
N GLY A 153 -2.13 16.08 4.69
CA GLY A 153 -0.83 16.68 4.40
C GLY A 153 -0.96 18.15 4.02
N ILE A 154 -0.50 19.05 4.89
CA ILE A 154 -0.43 20.49 4.62
C ILE A 154 0.99 20.80 4.17
N GLY A 155 1.22 20.86 2.85
CA GLY A 155 2.55 21.12 2.29
C GLY A 155 2.52 21.51 0.81
N ASN A 156 3.68 21.92 0.28
CA ASN A 156 3.82 22.36 -1.11
C ASN A 156 3.76 21.21 -2.15
N MET A 157 3.74 19.96 -1.70
CA MET A 157 3.73 18.76 -2.53
C MET A 157 2.43 18.00 -2.25
N GLY A 158 1.38 18.28 -3.02
CA GLY A 158 0.14 17.51 -2.97
C GLY A 158 0.22 16.21 -3.77
N PHE A 159 -0.65 15.26 -3.45
CA PHE A 159 -0.82 14.07 -4.29
C PHE A 159 -1.43 14.45 -5.65
N MET A 160 -0.68 14.19 -6.73
CA MET A 160 -1.06 14.57 -8.10
C MET A 160 -1.30 13.32 -8.94
N PRO A 161 -2.53 12.76 -8.96
CA PRO A 161 -2.80 11.51 -9.65
C PRO A 161 -2.54 11.63 -11.16
N GLN A 162 -1.84 10.64 -11.72
CA GLN A 162 -1.45 10.58 -13.13
C GLN A 162 -1.96 9.30 -13.80
N VAL A 163 -2.07 8.21 -13.05
CA VAL A 163 -2.59 6.92 -13.50
C VAL A 163 -3.85 6.62 -12.69
N PHE A 164 -4.89 6.16 -13.38
CA PHE A 164 -6.15 5.75 -12.78
C PHE A 164 -6.44 4.33 -13.21
N ILE A 165 -6.60 3.43 -12.24
CA ILE A 165 -6.95 2.04 -12.48
C ILE A 165 -8.42 1.89 -12.12
N GLU A 166 -9.25 1.60 -13.12
CA GLU A 166 -10.67 1.32 -12.90
C GLU A 166 -10.83 0.10 -11.99
N ILE A 167 -11.69 0.20 -10.98
CA ILE A 167 -11.94 -0.88 -10.02
C ILE A 167 -13.43 -1.11 -9.80
N VAL A 168 -14.26 -0.84 -10.81
CA VAL A 168 -15.73 -0.95 -10.69
C VAL A 168 -16.14 -2.39 -10.32
N GLY A 169 -15.51 -3.40 -10.92
CA GLY A 169 -15.77 -4.82 -10.62
C GLY A 169 -15.16 -5.27 -9.28
N GLU A 170 -14.15 -4.55 -8.80
CA GLU A 170 -13.30 -4.95 -7.69
C GLU A 170 -13.56 -4.17 -6.39
N LEU A 171 -14.33 -3.08 -6.45
CA LEU A 171 -14.56 -2.18 -5.30
C LEU A 171 -15.20 -2.91 -4.11
N ASP A 172 -16.17 -3.79 -4.34
CA ASP A 172 -16.77 -4.57 -3.25
C ASP A 172 -15.79 -5.58 -2.66
N LEU A 173 -14.85 -6.10 -3.46
CA LEU A 173 -13.81 -7.00 -2.97
C LEU A 173 -12.78 -6.25 -2.13
N LYS A 174 -12.36 -5.04 -2.54
CA LYS A 174 -11.56 -4.12 -1.72
C LYS A 174 -12.21 -3.89 -0.36
N ILE A 175 -13.51 -3.60 -0.34
CA ILE A 175 -14.24 -3.34 0.91
C ILE A 175 -14.35 -4.60 1.76
N LYS A 176 -14.55 -5.77 1.14
CA LYS A 176 -14.54 -7.05 1.86
C LYS A 176 -13.17 -7.33 2.48
N ALA A 177 -12.07 -7.02 1.80
CA ALA A 177 -10.72 -7.15 2.35
C ALA A 177 -10.49 -6.18 3.53
N LEU A 178 -10.94 -4.93 3.43
CA LEU A 178 -10.89 -3.96 4.55
C LEU A 178 -11.74 -4.38 5.76
N ARG A 179 -12.71 -5.28 5.61
CA ARG A 179 -13.43 -5.86 6.76
C ARG A 179 -12.59 -6.85 7.57
N CYS A 180 -11.49 -7.36 7.03
CA CYS A 180 -10.51 -8.10 7.82
C CYS A 180 -9.78 -7.18 8.82
N TYR A 181 -9.74 -5.87 8.52
CA TYR A 181 -9.14 -4.82 9.35
C TYR A 181 -10.21 -3.96 10.06
N ASP A 182 -11.36 -4.52 10.43
CA ASP A 182 -12.49 -3.76 11.01
C ASP A 182 -12.10 -2.96 12.27
N SER A 183 -11.12 -3.44 13.06
CA SER A 183 -10.57 -2.74 14.23
C SER A 183 -9.85 -1.43 13.88
N GLU A 184 -9.34 -1.33 12.66
CA GLU A 184 -8.61 -0.17 12.15
C GLU A 184 -9.53 0.85 11.46
N MET A 185 -10.70 0.38 11.02
CA MET A 185 -11.73 1.21 10.41
C MET A 185 -12.47 2.05 11.46
N ARG A 186 -13.13 3.13 11.00
CA ARG A 186 -13.83 4.09 11.88
C ARG A 186 -15.22 4.42 11.32
N PRO A 187 -16.22 4.75 12.16
CA PRO A 187 -17.52 5.22 11.68
C PRO A 187 -17.39 6.50 10.84
N PHE A 188 -18.24 6.65 9.82
CA PHE A 188 -18.37 7.93 9.11
C PHE A 188 -18.79 9.03 10.10
N PRO A 189 -18.21 10.26 10.02
CA PRO A 189 -17.51 10.86 8.87
C PRO A 189 -15.99 10.71 8.83
N HIS A 190 -15.39 9.76 9.55
CA HIS A 190 -13.94 9.55 9.49
C HIS A 190 -13.49 9.12 8.08
N ALA A 191 -12.32 9.59 7.64
CA ALA A 191 -11.79 9.30 6.29
C ALA A 191 -11.50 7.81 6.05
N ARG A 192 -11.16 7.06 7.12
CA ARG A 192 -11.06 5.59 7.10
C ARG A 192 -12.40 4.85 7.19
N SER A 193 -13.54 5.51 7.07
CA SER A 193 -14.82 4.80 7.01
C SER A 193 -14.99 4.08 5.69
N TYR A 194 -15.74 2.97 5.70
CA TYR A 194 -16.08 2.26 4.46
C TYR A 194 -16.79 3.18 3.45
N GLU A 195 -17.61 4.12 3.93
CA GLU A 195 -18.26 5.12 3.08
C GLU A 195 -17.26 6.09 2.44
N ALA A 196 -16.30 6.62 3.22
CA ALA A 196 -15.28 7.53 2.70
C ALA A 196 -14.33 6.83 1.70
N VAL A 197 -13.92 5.58 1.95
CA VAL A 197 -13.12 4.79 1.00
C VAL A 197 -13.86 4.60 -0.34
N LYS A 198 -15.16 4.26 -0.30
CA LYS A 198 -15.99 4.17 -1.50
C LYS A 198 -16.14 5.53 -2.19
N ALA A 199 -16.29 6.60 -1.42
CA ALA A 199 -16.42 7.96 -1.95
C ALA A 199 -15.15 8.40 -2.68
N LEU A 200 -13.96 8.13 -2.12
CA LEU A 200 -12.69 8.41 -2.78
C LEU A 200 -12.57 7.63 -4.09
N ALA A 201 -12.87 6.33 -4.09
CA ALA A 201 -12.83 5.52 -5.30
C ALA A 201 -13.75 6.08 -6.40
N ARG A 202 -14.96 6.52 -6.04
CA ARG A 202 -15.89 7.16 -6.97
C ARG A 202 -15.43 8.53 -7.45
N LEU A 203 -14.81 9.33 -6.58
CA LEU A 203 -14.22 10.62 -6.96
C LEU A 203 -13.10 10.41 -8.00
N ARG A 204 -12.20 9.47 -7.75
CA ARG A 204 -11.13 9.12 -8.70
C ARG A 204 -11.67 8.51 -9.99
N GLY A 205 -12.73 7.71 -9.91
CA GLY A 205 -13.45 7.23 -11.10
C GLY A 205 -14.02 8.38 -11.92
N ALA A 206 -14.74 9.32 -11.29
CA ALA A 206 -15.29 10.48 -11.97
C ALA A 206 -14.21 11.37 -12.61
N GLN A 207 -13.02 11.48 -11.98
CA GLN A 207 -11.87 12.19 -12.54
C GLN A 207 -11.30 11.53 -13.81
N SER A 208 -11.49 10.22 -13.98
CA SER A 208 -10.97 9.45 -15.12
C SER A 208 -12.05 8.93 -16.09
N GLY A 209 -13.32 9.26 -15.85
CA GLY A 209 -14.44 8.89 -16.72
C GLY A 209 -15.03 7.49 -16.48
N VAL A 210 -14.80 6.87 -15.32
CA VAL A 210 -15.31 5.54 -14.94
C VAL A 210 -16.06 5.57 -13.60
N GLY A 211 -16.77 4.49 -13.25
CA GLY A 211 -17.62 4.48 -12.03
C GLY A 211 -16.85 4.47 -10.71
N ALA A 212 -15.64 3.92 -10.69
CA ALA A 212 -14.73 3.87 -9.55
C ALA A 212 -13.30 3.59 -10.03
N ALA A 213 -12.31 4.25 -9.43
CA ALA A 213 -10.90 4.02 -9.71
C ALA A 213 -10.04 4.17 -8.45
N GLU A 214 -8.88 3.54 -8.44
CA GLU A 214 -7.74 3.95 -7.60
C GLU A 214 -6.79 4.80 -8.43
N ALA A 215 -6.19 5.80 -7.81
CA ALA A 215 -5.32 6.74 -8.49
C ALA A 215 -3.90 6.67 -7.95
N PHE A 216 -2.93 6.88 -8.83
CA PHE A 216 -1.51 6.73 -8.53
C PHE A 216 -0.69 7.85 -9.17
N MET A 217 0.40 8.21 -8.49
CA MET A 217 1.49 9.00 -9.07
C MET A 217 2.49 8.06 -9.75
N VAL A 218 2.97 8.44 -10.93
CA VAL A 218 4.06 7.72 -11.60
C VAL A 218 5.38 8.21 -11.03
N ARG A 219 6.11 7.31 -10.37
CA ARG A 219 7.50 7.59 -9.93
C ARG A 219 8.48 7.22 -11.02
N ARG A 220 8.22 6.10 -11.70
CA ARG A 220 8.97 5.68 -12.88
C ARG A 220 8.19 4.66 -13.71
N GLU A 221 8.25 4.77 -15.02
CA GLU A 221 7.79 3.74 -15.95
C GLU A 221 8.80 3.59 -17.09
N LEU A 222 9.31 2.38 -17.30
CA LEU A 222 10.28 2.06 -18.35
C LEU A 222 9.59 1.20 -19.42
N ARG A 223 9.61 1.69 -20.67
CA ARG A 223 9.13 0.94 -21.83
C ARG A 223 10.34 0.39 -22.58
N ARG A 224 10.46 -0.94 -22.61
CA ARG A 224 11.57 -1.69 -23.23
C ARG A 224 11.03 -2.63 -24.29
#